data_AF-A0A545TYL6-F1
#
_entry.id   AF-A0A545TYL6-F1
#
_cell.length_a   1.000
_cell.length_b   1.000
_cell.length_c   1.000
_cell.angle_alpha   90.00
_cell.angle_beta   90.00
_cell.angle_gamma   90.00
#
_symmetry.space_group_name_H-M   'P 1'
#
loop_
_entity.id
_entity.type
_entity.pdbx_description
1 polymer ?
#
loop_
_entity_poly.entity_id
_entity_poly.type
_entity_poly.pdbx_seq_one_letter_code
_entity_poly.pdbx_strand_id
1 'polypeptide(L)'
;MPTWRQPDGTVVSCREKIKVLNENLVEIQEMAQDALEDAILMGCDERQVREVLTTLMARLDNPYAEKTSRPDKAGEAEGSE
;
A
#
# COMPACT_ATOMS: atom_id res chain seq x y z
N MET A 1 -14.88 -2.58 -0.21
CA MET A 1 -13.63 -1.88 -0.55
C MET A 1 -13.46 -0.68 0.38
N PRO A 2 -12.22 -0.38 0.82
CA PRO A 2 -11.96 0.67 1.82
C PRO A 2 -12.10 2.08 1.24
N THR A 3 -12.20 3.07 2.13
CA THR A 3 -12.05 4.48 1.77
C THR A 3 -10.58 4.88 1.86
N TRP A 4 -9.96 5.15 0.71
CA TRP A 4 -8.57 5.58 0.63
C TRP A 4 -8.41 7.04 1.02
N ARG A 5 -7.34 7.36 1.78
CA ARG A 5 -7.05 8.71 2.28
C ARG A 5 -5.64 9.15 1.93
N GLN A 6 -5.47 10.45 1.74
CA GLN A 6 -4.19 11.11 1.59
C GLN A 6 -3.52 11.31 2.97
N PRO A 7 -2.21 11.63 3.02
CA PRO A 7 -1.51 11.89 4.29
C PRO A 7 -2.12 13.02 5.13
N ASP A 8 -2.79 13.98 4.51
CA ASP A 8 -3.51 15.07 5.18
C ASP A 8 -4.90 14.67 5.71
N GLY A 9 -5.30 13.40 5.52
CA GLY A 9 -6.58 12.84 5.96
C GLY A 9 -7.73 13.02 4.98
N THR A 10 -7.55 13.79 3.90
CA THR A 10 -8.57 13.97 2.86
C THR A 10 -8.82 12.68 2.08
N VAL A 11 -10.04 12.48 1.59
CA VAL A 11 -10.40 11.27 0.84
C VAL A 11 -9.84 11.34 -0.58
N VAL A 12 -9.27 10.24 -1.07
CA VAL A 12 -8.92 10.10 -2.49
C VAL A 12 -10.21 10.04 -3.29
N SER A 13 -10.48 11.05 -4.12
CA SER A 13 -11.76 11.19 -4.85
C SER A 13 -11.69 10.80 -6.34
N CYS A 14 -10.48 10.70 -6.91
CA CYS A 14 -10.29 10.31 -8.30
C CYS A 14 -10.70 8.85 -8.51
N ARG A 15 -11.71 8.63 -9.36
CA ARG A 15 -12.33 7.31 -9.57
C ARG A 15 -11.34 6.30 -10.14
N GLU A 16 -10.47 6.73 -11.04
CA GLU A 16 -9.45 5.89 -11.67
C GLU A 16 -8.42 5.42 -10.63
N LYS A 17 -7.97 6.30 -9.73
CA LYS A 17 -7.06 5.92 -8.64
C LYS A 17 -7.72 4.90 -7.71
N ILE A 18 -8.97 5.14 -7.31
CA ILE A 18 -9.72 4.21 -6.45
C ILE A 18 -9.88 2.85 -7.13
N LYS A 19 -10.16 2.83 -8.44
CA LYS A 19 -10.28 1.60 -9.21
C LYS A 19 -8.99 0.79 -9.13
N VAL A 20 -7.85 1.38 -9.46
CA VAL A 20 -6.55 0.72 -9.41
C VAL A 20 -6.25 0.20 -8.00
N LEU A 21 -6.49 1.00 -6.97
CA LEU A 21 -6.25 0.57 -5.59
C LEU A 21 -7.13 -0.61 -5.16
N ASN A 22 -8.37 -0.68 -5.67
CA ASN A 22 -9.26 -1.80 -5.39
C ASN A 22 -8.86 -3.05 -6.19
N GLU A 23 -8.41 -2.90 -7.44
CA GLU A 23 -7.84 -4.00 -8.24
C GLU A 23 -6.62 -4.61 -7.53
N ASN A 24 -5.70 -3.77 -7.04
CA ASN A 24 -4.56 -4.24 -6.24
C ASN A 24 -4.98 -5.06 -5.00
N LEU A 25 -6.05 -4.65 -4.30
CA LEU A 25 -6.53 -5.41 -3.14
C LEU A 25 -7.09 -6.78 -3.51
N VAL A 26 -7.76 -6.87 -4.66
CA VAL A 26 -8.26 -8.15 -5.18
C VAL A 26 -7.08 -9.05 -5.52
N GLU A 27 -6.09 -8.55 -6.25
CA GLU A 27 -4.89 -9.33 -6.62
C GLU A 27 -4.12 -9.82 -5.39
N ILE A 28 -3.94 -8.97 -4.37
CA ILE A 28 -3.29 -9.36 -3.11
C ILE A 28 -4.11 -10.44 -2.39
N GLN A 29 -5.44 -10.32 -2.37
CA GLN A 29 -6.31 -11.30 -1.74
C GLN A 29 -6.25 -12.65 -2.44
N GLU A 30 -6.29 -12.67 -3.77
CA GLU A 30 -6.18 -13.89 -4.58
C GLU A 30 -4.82 -14.59 -4.33
N MET A 31 -3.72 -13.84 -4.40
CA MET A 31 -2.39 -14.39 -4.14
C MET A 31 -2.24 -14.91 -2.70
N ALA A 32 -2.79 -14.21 -1.71
CA ALA A 32 -2.75 -14.65 -0.32
C ALA A 32 -3.63 -15.89 -0.07
N GLN A 33 -4.74 -16.02 -0.81
CA GLN A 33 -5.61 -17.19 -0.77
C GLN A 33 -4.90 -18.42 -1.34
N ASP A 34 -4.30 -18.29 -2.52
CA ASP A 34 -3.52 -19.37 -3.15
C ASP A 34 -2.39 -19.85 -2.21
N ALA A 35 -1.64 -18.92 -1.63
CA ALA A 35 -0.56 -19.24 -0.67
C ALA A 35 -1.08 -19.94 0.59
N LEU A 36 -2.27 -19.58 1.07
CA LEU A 36 -2.91 -20.24 2.21
C LEU A 36 -3.33 -21.67 1.86
N GLU A 37 -3.95 -21.86 0.69
CA GLU A 37 -4.40 -23.17 0.21
C GLU A 37 -3.22 -24.12 0.03
N ASP A 38 -2.14 -23.66 -0.60
CA ASP A 38 -0.91 -24.45 -0.76
C ASP A 38 -0.34 -24.89 0.59
N ALA A 39 -0.27 -23.98 1.57
CA ALA A 39 0.24 -24.29 2.90
C ALA A 39 -0.63 -25.32 3.63
N ILE A 40 -1.97 -25.20 3.53
CA ILE A 40 -2.90 -26.16 4.11
C ILE A 40 -2.76 -27.53 3.43
N LEU A 41 -2.64 -27.56 2.10
CA LEU A 41 -2.43 -28.80 1.34
C LEU A 41 -1.12 -29.50 1.72
N MET A 42 -0.09 -28.73 2.10
CA MET A 42 1.19 -29.25 2.62
C MET A 42 1.14 -29.65 4.11
N GLY A 43 -0.01 -29.49 4.79
CA GLY A 43 -0.22 -29.91 6.18
C GLY A 43 0.18 -28.88 7.23
N CYS A 44 0.32 -27.60 6.87
CA CYS A 44 0.52 -26.52 7.83
C CYS A 44 -0.76 -26.22 8.64
N ASP A 45 -0.59 -25.67 9.84
CA ASP A 45 -1.71 -25.15 10.64
C ASP A 45 -2.22 -23.83 10.04
N GLU A 46 -3.52 -23.77 9.74
CA GLU A 46 -4.15 -22.61 9.11
C GLU A 46 -3.92 -21.31 9.91
N ARG A 47 -3.99 -21.37 11.24
CA ARG A 47 -3.87 -20.17 12.08
C ARG A 47 -2.45 -19.62 12.01
N GLN A 48 -1.46 -20.50 12.07
CA GLN A 48 -0.06 -20.14 11.92
C GLN A 48 0.23 -19.52 10.54
N VAL A 49 -0.34 -20.05 9.46
CA VAL A 49 -0.18 -19.45 8.11
C VAL A 49 -0.80 -18.05 8.05
N ARG A 50 -2.00 -17.86 8.61
CA ARG A 50 -2.65 -16.54 8.68
C ARG A 50 -1.83 -15.52 9.48
N GLU A 51 -1.21 -15.94 10.58
CA GLU A 51 -0.31 -15.10 11.38
C GLU A 51 0.94 -14.69 10.60
N VAL A 52 1.52 -15.61 9.82
CA VAL A 52 2.67 -15.33 8.95
C VAL A 52 2.30 -14.32 7.87
N LEU A 53 1.17 -14.51 7.17
CA LEU A 53 0.69 -13.55 6.16
C LEU A 53 0.43 -12.16 6.76
N THR A 54 -0.18 -12.11 7.95
CA THR A 54 -0.40 -10.85 8.68
C THR A 54 0.93 -10.16 9.03
N THR A 55 1.90 -10.94 9.52
CA THR A 55 3.23 -10.43 9.88
C THR A 55 4.00 -9.94 8.65
N LEU A 56 3.84 -10.60 7.50
CA LEU A 56 4.44 -10.19 6.23
C LEU A 56 3.89 -8.82 5.80
N MET A 57 2.57 -8.62 5.82
CA MET A 57 1.95 -7.32 5.50
C MET A 57 2.40 -6.20 6.46
N ALA A 58 2.61 -6.52 7.73
CA ALA A 58 3.09 -5.53 8.72
C ALA A 58 4.54 -5.08 8.50
N ARG A 59 5.32 -5.82 7.72
CA ARG A 59 6.75 -5.55 7.43
C ARG A 59 6.98 -4.86 6.08
N LEU A 60 5.92 -4.45 5.38
CA LEU A 60 6.07 -3.73 4.12
C LEU A 60 6.74 -2.36 4.35
N ASP A 61 7.79 -2.10 3.60
CA ASP A 61 8.55 -0.85 3.70
C ASP A 61 7.95 0.25 2.81
N ASN A 62 7.93 1.48 3.33
CA ASN A 62 7.55 2.65 2.54
C ASN A 62 8.82 3.36 2.00
N PRO A 63 9.17 3.22 0.71
CA PRO A 63 10.38 3.82 0.14
C PRO A 63 10.31 5.36 0.02
N TYR A 64 9.15 5.96 0.31
CA TYR A 64 8.95 7.41 0.24
C TYR A 64 8.98 8.10 1.62
N ALA A 65 9.12 7.34 2.72
CA ALA A 65 9.10 7.89 4.08
C ALA A 65 10.27 8.86 4.38
N GLU A 66 11.41 8.74 3.69
CA GLU A 66 12.60 9.56 3.96
C GLU A 66 12.70 10.87 3.16
N LYS A 67 11.81 11.10 2.18
CA LYS A 67 11.92 12.25 1.26
C LYS A 67 11.21 13.53 1.73
N THR A 68 10.90 13.66 3.01
CA THR A 68 10.17 14.83 3.56
C THR A 68 11.05 15.89 4.23
N SER A 69 12.39 15.83 4.09
CA SER A 69 13.33 16.78 4.69
C SER A 69 14.06 17.68 3.68
N ARG A 70 13.37 18.14 2.62
CA ARG A 70 13.87 19.28 1.85
C ARG A 70 12.73 20.28 1.65
N PRO A 71 12.82 21.51 2.21
CA PRO A 71 11.84 22.53 1.88
C PRO A 71 11.98 22.80 0.38
N ASP A 72 10.86 22.69 -0.32
CA ASP A 72 10.72 23.14 -1.70
C ASP A 72 11.22 24.58 -1.78
N LYS A 73 12.21 24.84 -2.62
CA LYS A 73 12.64 26.20 -2.90
C LYS A 73 11.43 26.94 -3.47
N ALA A 74 10.89 27.83 -2.63
CA ALA A 74 9.99 28.90 -3.04
C ALA A 74 10.63 29.65 -4.21
N GLY A 75 9.78 30.07 -5.15
CA GLY A 75 10.20 30.71 -6.39
C GLY A 75 11.07 31.94 -6.18
N GLU A 76 12.07 32.07 -7.03
CA GLU A 76 12.62 33.35 -7.43
C GLU A 76 12.45 33.43 -8.95
N ALA A 77 11.35 34.07 -9.35
CA ALA A 77 11.29 34.80 -10.60
C ALA A 77 11.62 36.26 -10.26
N GLU A 78 12.86 36.66 -10.49
CA GLU A 78 13.32 38.03 -10.75
C GLU A 78 14.39 37.84 -11.84
N GLY A 79 14.30 38.40 -13.05
CA GLY A 79 14.12 39.82 -13.36
C GLY A 79 15.42 40.28 -14.04
N SER A 80 15.27 40.85 -15.25
CA SER A 80 16.29 41.46 -16.12
C SER A 80 17.59 41.98 -15.47
N GLU A 81 18.73 41.73 -16.10
CA GLU A 81 19.41 42.64 -17.05
C GLU A 81 20.50 41.92 -17.88
#